data_AF-A0A4Y2P5G1-F1
#
_entry.id   AF-A0A4Y2P5G1-F1
#
_cell.length_a   1.000
_cell.length_b   1.000
_cell.length_c   1.000
_cell.angle_alpha   90.00
_cell.angle_beta   90.00
_cell.angle_gamma   90.00
#
_symmetry.space_group_name_H-M   'P 1'
#
loop_
_entity.id
_entity.type
_entity.pdbx_description
1 polymer ?
#
loop_
_entity_poly.entity_id
_entity_poly.type
_entity_poly.pdbx_seq_one_letter_code
_entity_poly.pdbx_strand_id
1 'polypeptide(L)'
;MDTIKPIFKDISNPALLKSCLGEKTQNTNESLNSLIWNFCSKNTNSSKQIAHIACNLACISYNSGEKGILNVLKELELDTGEQQVKDSLLRDKERIKLAERCCQKATLEARKAKK
;
A
#
# COMPACT_ATOMS: atom_id res chain seq x y z
N MET A 1 24.63 -25.12 3.94
CA MET A 1 24.28 -24.15 5.01
C MET A 1 25.14 -22.89 4.95
N ASP A 2 26.29 -22.94 4.29
CA ASP A 2 27.30 -21.88 4.32
C ASP A 2 26.88 -20.57 3.65
N THR A 3 25.92 -20.62 2.72
CA THR A 3 25.36 -19.41 2.08
C THR A 3 24.34 -18.68 2.96
N ILE A 4 23.59 -19.41 3.79
CA ILE A 4 22.53 -18.84 4.64
C ILE A 4 23.11 -18.29 5.95
N LYS A 5 24.15 -18.94 6.48
CA LYS A 5 24.80 -18.58 7.74
C LYS A 5 25.27 -17.11 7.83
N PRO A 6 25.92 -16.51 6.81
CA PRO A 6 26.29 -15.10 6.85
C PRO A 6 25.05 -14.18 6.85
N ILE A 7 24.06 -14.46 6.01
CA ILE A 7 22.79 -13.69 5.97
C ILE A 7 22.11 -13.73 7.34
N PHE A 8 22.03 -14.91 7.96
CA PHE A 8 21.44 -15.08 9.28
C PHE A 8 22.20 -14.29 10.36
N LYS A 9 23.54 -14.26 10.31
CA LYS A 9 24.35 -13.44 11.23
C LYS A 9 24.10 -11.95 11.05
N ASP A 10 24.04 -11.48 9.80
CA ASP A 10 23.83 -10.07 9.48
C ASP A 10 22.45 -9.60 9.97
N ILE A 11 21.39 -10.35 9.70
CA ILE A 11 20.03 -10.01 10.17
C ILE A 11 19.87 -10.17 11.69
N SER A 12 20.73 -10.97 12.34
CA SER A 12 20.74 -11.15 13.80
C SER A 12 21.56 -10.08 14.53
N ASN A 13 22.11 -9.08 13.82
CA ASN A 13 22.89 -8.01 14.44
C ASN A 13 22.02 -7.22 15.44
N PRO A 14 22.40 -7.16 16.73
CA PRO A 14 21.61 -6.48 17.76
C PRO A 14 21.33 -5.00 17.47
N ALA A 15 22.23 -4.30 16.76
CA ALA A 15 22.03 -2.92 16.37
C ALA A 15 20.91 -2.78 15.31
N LEU A 16 20.86 -3.70 14.35
CA LEU A 16 19.76 -3.79 13.38
C LEU A 16 18.45 -4.17 14.07
N LEU A 17 18.47 -5.20 14.93
CA LEU A 17 17.28 -5.65 15.67
C LEU A 17 16.72 -4.57 16.61
N LYS A 18 17.58 -3.75 17.22
CA LYS A 18 17.16 -2.61 18.06
C LYS A 18 16.39 -1.54 17.28
N SER A 19 16.64 -1.41 15.98
CA SER A 19 15.83 -0.56 15.11
C SER A 19 14.45 -1.17 14.84
N CYS A 20 14.36 -2.51 14.72
CA CYS A 20 13.11 -3.26 14.54
C CYS A 20 12.22 -3.27 15.79
N LEU A 21 12.82 -3.32 16.99
CA LEU A 21 12.10 -3.31 18.28
C LEU A 21 11.24 -2.05 18.52
N GLY A 22 11.44 -1.00 17.74
CA GLY A 22 10.70 0.25 17.91
C GLY A 22 9.36 0.33 17.17
N GLU A 23 8.96 -0.69 16.40
CA GLU A 23 7.88 -0.55 15.39
C GLU A 23 8.11 0.68 14.48
N LYS A 24 9.39 0.99 14.23
CA LYS A 24 9.82 2.33 13.76
C LYS A 24 9.71 2.53 12.26
N THR A 25 9.66 1.45 11.49
CA THR A 25 9.49 1.47 10.04
C THR A 25 8.17 0.84 9.69
N GLN A 26 7.17 1.67 9.36
CA GLN A 26 6.06 1.17 8.53
C GLN A 26 6.68 0.74 7.21
N ASN A 27 6.62 -0.55 6.90
CA ASN A 27 7.03 -1.01 5.60
C ASN A 27 6.08 -0.36 4.58
N THR A 28 6.57 0.58 3.78
CA THR A 28 5.77 1.29 2.77
C THR A 28 5.04 0.30 1.85
N ASN A 29 5.62 -0.89 1.62
CA ASN A 29 5.02 -1.94 0.81
C ASN A 29 3.78 -2.58 1.48
N GLU A 30 3.57 -2.43 2.79
CA GLU A 30 2.34 -2.91 3.44
C GLU A 30 1.09 -2.22 2.88
N SER A 31 1.20 -0.94 2.54
CA SER A 31 0.09 -0.17 1.97
C SER A 31 -0.29 -0.67 0.57
N LEU A 32 0.70 -0.94 -0.29
CA LEU A 32 0.48 -1.54 -1.61
C LEU A 32 -0.04 -2.98 -1.48
N ASN A 33 0.57 -3.79 -0.62
CA ASN A 33 0.12 -5.15 -0.37
C ASN A 33 -1.33 -5.17 0.08
N SER A 34 -1.72 -4.28 1.00
CA SER A 34 -3.11 -4.14 1.45
C SER A 34 -4.06 -3.84 0.29
N LEU A 35 -3.67 -2.99 -0.67
CA LEU A 35 -4.46 -2.73 -1.88
C LEU A 35 -4.57 -3.96 -2.78
N ILE A 36 -3.47 -4.69 -3.00
CA ILE A 36 -3.49 -5.95 -3.78
C ILE A 36 -4.50 -6.92 -3.17
N TRP A 37 -4.49 -7.07 -1.84
CA TRP A 37 -5.40 -7.97 -1.13
C TRP A 37 -6.84 -7.47 -1.10
N ASN A 38 -7.06 -6.17 -1.26
CA ASN A 38 -8.39 -5.59 -1.41
C ASN A 38 -9.01 -5.95 -2.77
N PHE A 39 -8.20 -5.96 -3.84
CA PHE A 39 -8.66 -6.38 -5.17
C PHE A 39 -8.72 -7.90 -5.34
N CYS A 40 -7.79 -8.63 -4.73
CA CYS A 40 -7.67 -10.09 -4.82
C CYS A 40 -7.40 -10.66 -3.42
N SER A 41 -8.44 -11.09 -2.72
CA SER A 41 -8.30 -11.60 -1.35
C SER A 41 -7.34 -12.80 -1.28
N LYS A 42 -6.48 -12.80 -0.25
CA LYS A 42 -5.60 -13.94 0.07
C LYS A 42 -6.37 -15.21 0.42
N ASN A 43 -7.59 -15.05 0.92
CA ASN A 43 -8.39 -16.16 1.44
C ASN A 43 -9.17 -16.88 0.33
N THR A 44 -9.09 -16.37 -0.90
CA THR A 44 -9.78 -16.91 -2.06
C THR A 44 -8.78 -17.28 -3.14
N ASN A 45 -8.96 -18.46 -3.75
CA ASN A 45 -8.15 -18.84 -4.89
C ASN A 45 -8.50 -17.95 -6.10
N SER A 46 -7.48 -17.33 -6.68
CA SER A 46 -7.59 -16.53 -7.90
C SER A 46 -6.68 -17.10 -8.98
N SER A 47 -7.13 -17.03 -10.24
CA SER A 47 -6.28 -17.40 -11.36
C SER A 47 -5.10 -16.43 -11.48
N LYS A 48 -4.02 -16.86 -12.14
CA LYS A 48 -2.86 -15.99 -12.41
C LYS A 48 -3.26 -14.68 -13.10
N GLN A 49 -4.21 -14.76 -14.03
CA GLN A 49 -4.71 -13.59 -14.75
C GLN A 49 -5.41 -12.59 -13.82
N ILE A 50 -6.28 -13.07 -12.92
CA ILE A 50 -6.96 -12.22 -11.93
C ILE A 50 -5.93 -11.56 -11.01
N ALA A 51 -4.94 -12.32 -10.52
CA ALA A 51 -3.88 -11.78 -9.67
C ALA A 51 -3.07 -10.68 -10.39
N HIS A 52 -2.76 -10.85 -11.68
CA HIS A 52 -2.08 -9.82 -12.46
C HIS A 52 -2.92 -8.55 -12.61
N ILE A 53 -4.21 -8.68 -12.91
CA ILE A 53 -5.13 -7.54 -13.02
C ILE A 53 -5.22 -6.81 -11.68
N ALA A 54 -5.41 -7.54 -10.58
CA ALA A 54 -5.48 -6.98 -9.23
C ALA A 54 -4.20 -6.23 -8.84
N CYS A 55 -3.03 -6.78 -9.16
CA CYS A 55 -1.75 -6.09 -8.94
C CYS A 55 -1.65 -4.79 -9.76
N ASN A 56 -2.05 -4.80 -11.03
CA ASN A 56 -2.02 -3.61 -11.87
C ASN A 56 -2.98 -2.53 -11.35
N LEU A 57 -4.21 -2.89 -10.99
CA LEU A 57 -5.18 -1.97 -10.39
C LEU A 57 -4.67 -1.42 -9.06
N ALA A 58 -4.09 -2.25 -8.19
CA ALA A 58 -3.49 -1.82 -6.93
C ALA A 58 -2.36 -0.80 -7.16
N CYS A 59 -1.47 -1.05 -8.12
CA CYS A 59 -0.41 -0.11 -8.48
C CYS A 59 -0.97 1.22 -8.98
N ILE A 60 -2.02 1.20 -9.80
CA ILE A 60 -2.68 2.41 -10.30
C ILE A 60 -3.34 3.17 -9.15
N SER A 61 -4.14 2.52 -8.32
CA SER A 61 -4.79 3.14 -7.15
C SER A 61 -3.78 3.70 -6.15
N TYR A 62 -2.65 3.02 -5.94
CA TYR A 62 -1.61 3.48 -5.03
C TYR A 62 -0.97 4.79 -5.50
N ASN A 63 -0.55 4.83 -6.78
CA ASN A 63 0.21 5.95 -7.33
C ASN A 63 -0.68 7.11 -7.81
N SER A 64 -1.81 6.79 -8.43
CA SER A 64 -2.67 7.75 -9.13
C SER A 64 -4.07 7.86 -8.53
N GLY A 65 -4.39 7.07 -7.50
CA GLY A 65 -5.69 7.11 -6.86
C GLY A 65 -6.82 6.57 -7.74
N GLU A 66 -8.04 6.91 -7.35
CA GLU A 66 -9.26 6.60 -8.08
C GLU A 66 -9.29 7.29 -9.46
N LYS A 67 -8.66 8.46 -9.60
CA LYS A 67 -8.45 9.10 -10.90
C LYS A 67 -7.71 8.18 -11.89
N GLY A 68 -6.74 7.41 -11.42
CA GLY A 68 -6.04 6.41 -12.25
C GLY A 68 -7.00 5.33 -12.76
N ILE A 69 -7.93 4.88 -11.92
CA ILE A 69 -8.95 3.90 -12.30
C ILE A 69 -9.94 4.49 -13.32
N LEU A 70 -10.34 5.76 -13.19
CA LEU A 70 -11.15 6.43 -14.21
C LEU A 70 -10.46 6.44 -15.59
N ASN A 71 -9.14 6.64 -15.63
CA ASN A 71 -8.39 6.57 -16.88
C ASN A 71 -8.40 5.16 -17.49
N VAL A 72 -8.29 4.11 -16.65
CA VAL A 72 -8.41 2.72 -17.10
C VAL A 72 -9.79 2.44 -17.69
N LEU A 73 -10.86 2.88 -17.01
CA LEU A 73 -12.22 2.72 -17.50
C LEU A 73 -12.41 3.40 -18.86
N LYS A 74 -11.89 4.62 -19.01
CA LYS A 74 -11.91 5.35 -20.28
C LYS A 74 -11.17 4.61 -21.39
N GLU A 75 -9.99 4.07 -21.11
CA GLU A 75 -9.20 3.29 -22.07
C GLU A 75 -9.89 1.99 -22.49
N LEU A 76 -10.69 1.41 -21.58
CA LEU A 76 -11.54 0.25 -21.85
C LEU A 76 -12.88 0.62 -22.52
N GLU A 77 -13.05 1.88 -22.92
CA GLU A 77 -14.28 2.41 -23.52
C GLU A 77 -15.53 2.20 -22.64
N LEU A 78 -15.33 2.15 -21.31
CA LEU A 78 -16.40 2.06 -20.34
C LEU A 78 -16.88 3.46 -19.97
N ASP A 79 -18.19 3.67 -20.06
CA ASP A 79 -18.78 4.96 -19.78
C ASP A 79 -18.71 5.28 -18.27
N THR A 80 -18.24 6.48 -17.95
CA THR A 80 -18.15 6.96 -16.56
C THR A 80 -19.10 8.13 -16.39
N GLY A 81 -20.14 7.93 -15.57
CA GLY A 81 -21.11 8.99 -15.29
C GLY A 81 -20.50 10.14 -14.48
N GLU A 82 -21.08 11.34 -14.61
CA GLU A 82 -20.61 12.55 -13.91
C GLU A 82 -20.54 12.34 -12.38
N GLN A 83 -21.50 11.62 -11.80
CA GLN A 83 -21.52 11.31 -10.38
C GLN A 83 -20.34 10.42 -9.97
N GLN A 84 -20.04 9.39 -10.75
CA GLN A 84 -18.91 8.50 -10.50
C GLN A 84 -17.58 9.26 -10.50
N VAL A 85 -17.42 10.20 -11.45
CA VAL A 85 -16.22 11.05 -11.52
C VAL A 85 -16.12 11.93 -10.27
N LYS A 86 -17.23 12.57 -9.86
CA LYS A 86 -17.27 13.39 -8.63
C LYS A 86 -16.91 12.58 -7.39
N ASP A 87 -17.50 11.39 -7.23
CA ASP A 87 -17.25 10.52 -6.08
C ASP A 87 -15.80 10.02 -6.05
N SER A 88 -15.23 9.70 -7.20
CA SER A 88 -13.82 9.28 -7.32
C SER A 88 -12.87 10.39 -6.88
N LEU A 89 -13.13 11.63 -7.31
CA LEU A 89 -12.34 12.80 -6.89
C LEU A 89 -12.49 13.09 -5.38
N LEU A 90 -13.67 12.85 -4.81
CA LEU A 90 -13.89 12.96 -3.37
C LEU A 90 -13.08 11.91 -2.59
N ARG A 91 -13.15 10.63 -3.01
CA ARG A 91 -12.37 9.54 -2.42
C ARG A 91 -10.87 9.82 -2.48
N ASP A 92 -10.37 10.38 -3.57
CA ASP A 92 -8.95 10.75 -3.68
C ASP A 92 -8.54 11.84 -2.69
N LYS A 93 -9.40 12.84 -2.46
CA LYS A 93 -9.15 13.86 -1.43
C LYS A 93 -9.10 13.25 -0.03
N GLU A 94 -10.03 12.36 0.28
CA GLU A 94 -10.08 11.66 1.56
C GLU A 94 -8.86 10.76 1.78
N ARG A 95 -8.44 10.03 0.73
CA ARG A 95 -7.23 9.21 0.74
C ARG A 95 -5.99 10.03 1.08
N ILE A 96 -5.80 11.18 0.44
CA ILE A 96 -4.66 12.08 0.69
C ILE A 96 -4.71 12.58 2.15
N LYS A 97 -5.86 13.08 2.60
CA LYS A 97 -6.05 13.55 3.98
C LYS A 97 -5.75 12.47 5.02
N LEU A 98 -6.15 11.23 4.75
CA LEU A 98 -5.83 10.09 5.61
C LEU A 98 -4.33 9.78 5.59
N ALA A 99 -3.70 9.77 4.42
CA ALA A 99 -2.28 9.52 4.26
C ALA A 99 -1.44 10.56 5.02
N GLU A 100 -1.76 11.84 4.91
CA GLU A 100 -1.11 12.93 5.65
C GLU A 100 -1.25 12.74 7.16
N ARG A 101 -2.45 12.42 7.64
CA ARG A 101 -2.71 12.14 9.06
C ARG A 101 -1.92 10.93 9.55
N CYS A 102 -1.86 9.86 8.77
CA CYS A 102 -1.09 8.65 9.10
C CYS A 102 0.41 8.97 9.13
N CYS A 103 0.91 9.73 8.16
CA CYS A 103 2.30 10.19 8.12
C CYS A 103 2.66 11.01 9.36
N GLN A 104 1.83 11.98 9.75
CA GLN A 104 2.02 12.79 10.96
C GLN A 104 2.08 11.92 12.23
N LYS A 105 1.15 10.98 12.38
CA LYS A 105 1.15 10.00 13.51
C LYS A 105 2.34 9.05 13.47
N ALA A 106 2.87 8.79 12.27
CA ALA A 106 4.02 7.92 12.08
C ALA A 106 5.36 8.63 12.36
N THR A 107 5.38 9.95 12.53
CA THR A 107 6.60 10.66 12.88
C THR A 107 7.17 10.20 14.22
N LEU A 108 8.50 10.14 14.31
CA LEU A 108 9.20 9.74 15.52
C LEU A 108 8.84 10.65 16.72
N GLU A 109 8.64 11.94 16.46
CA GLU A 109 8.28 12.95 17.46
C GLU A 109 6.86 12.74 17.99
N ALA A 110 5.87 12.58 17.11
CA ALA A 110 4.49 12.32 17.53
C ALA A 110 4.35 11.00 18.32
N ARG A 111 5.19 10.00 18.02
CA ARG A 111 5.23 8.73 18.77
C ARG A 111 5.92 8.86 20.13
N LYS A 112 7.01 9.63 20.22
CA LYS A 112 7.69 9.91 21.49
C LYS A 112 6.82 10.74 22.44
N ALA A 113 6.05 11.69 21.92
CA ALA A 113 5.14 12.54 22.71
C ALA A 113 3.94 11.78 23.30
N LYS A 114 3.68 10.53 22.88
CA LYS A 114 2.64 9.65 23.45
C LYS A 114 3.12 8.80 24.64
N LYS A 115 4.41 8.81 24.96
CA LYS A 115 4.96 8.19 26.18
C LYS A 115 4.97 9.20 27.30
#